data_AF-A0A6C0HF27-F1
#
_entry.id   AF-A0A6C0HF27-F1
#
_cell.length_a   1.000
_cell.length_b   1.000
_cell.length_c   1.000
_cell.angle_alpha   90.00
_cell.angle_beta   90.00
_cell.angle_gamma   90.00
#
_symmetry.space_group_name_H-M   'P 1'
#
loop_
_entity.id
_entity.type
_entity.pdbx_description
1 polymer ?
#
loop_
_entity_poly.entity_id
_entity_poly.type
_entity_poly.pdbx_seq_one_letter_code
_entity_poly.pdbx_strand_id
1 'polypeptide(L)'
;MNTLPWVDDILYLVKQEYSKPPPSHTIKKELTQSDEDYIQSIVQEKGPFDTLQLRQEMIKDRKLSKVYVEKSFSHQHGEIILLSYKTPAWTPPYNVWWRAIRLLAKKPVRIVIFAHPSLRLFPPHKHNVEPEHINGGYAQRCDTKSIVIYRKEEITRVLLHELFHSSCSDPYHKPTTEIEADTEAWAEIILCAMVAKGIQSQWKIIMNNQINYALIQASILRDNHNVQTPNDYAWRYAIGRLEVWARLGFSIPSLPTNYKPLQSLRLTYIEPKS
;
A
#
# COMPACT_ATOMS: atom_id res chain seq x y z
N MET A 1 11.02 23.21 -5.36
CA MET A 1 9.69 23.13 -4.73
C MET A 1 9.64 24.03 -3.50
N ASN A 2 8.93 25.15 -3.63
CA ASN A 2 8.24 25.76 -2.49
C ASN A 2 7.16 24.76 -2.05
N THR A 3 6.94 24.59 -0.75
CA THR A 3 5.86 23.71 -0.28
C THR A 3 4.52 24.39 -0.50
N LEU A 4 3.55 23.62 -1.00
CA LEU A 4 2.18 24.07 -1.14
C LEU A 4 1.56 24.14 0.26
N PRO A 5 0.66 25.09 0.56
CA PRO A 5 0.12 25.25 1.93
C PRO A 5 -0.44 23.95 2.53
N TRP A 6 -1.16 23.15 1.72
CA TRP A 6 -1.73 21.88 2.16
C TRP A 6 -0.67 20.80 2.47
N VAL A 7 0.53 20.89 1.90
CA VAL A 7 1.66 19.99 2.23
C VAL A 7 2.12 20.27 3.66
N ASP A 8 2.20 21.54 4.05
CA ASP A 8 2.64 21.91 5.39
C ASP A 8 1.65 21.41 6.45
N ASP A 9 0.35 21.41 6.15
CA ASP A 9 -0.69 20.81 7.01
C ASP A 9 -0.48 19.31 7.20
N ILE A 10 -0.22 18.56 6.12
CA ILE A 10 0.04 17.11 6.20
C ILE A 10 1.30 16.82 7.01
N LEU A 11 2.38 17.56 6.73
CA LEU A 11 3.64 17.38 7.44
C LEU A 11 3.49 17.74 8.92
N TYR A 12 2.72 18.77 9.24
CA TYR A 12 2.38 19.12 10.61
C TYR A 12 1.59 18.00 11.30
N LEU A 13 0.54 17.48 10.66
CA LEU A 13 -0.27 16.39 11.20
C LEU A 13 0.58 15.13 11.47
N VAL A 14 1.43 14.74 10.53
CA VAL A 14 2.33 13.60 10.71
C VAL A 14 3.38 13.88 11.80
N LYS A 15 3.92 15.08 11.87
CA LYS A 15 4.86 15.47 12.94
C LYS A 15 4.20 15.38 14.31
N GLN A 16 2.95 15.83 14.44
CA GLN A 16 2.15 15.71 15.67
C GLN A 16 1.81 14.26 16.01
N GLU A 17 1.65 13.40 15.00
CA GLU A 17 1.48 11.97 15.23
C GLU A 17 2.77 11.35 15.78
N TYR A 18 3.92 11.64 15.18
CA TYR A 18 5.21 11.10 15.61
C TYR A 18 5.75 11.69 16.93
N SER A 19 5.20 12.82 17.41
CA SER A 19 5.48 13.34 18.75
C SER A 19 4.79 12.55 19.88
N LYS A 20 3.76 11.76 19.54
CA LYS A 20 3.05 10.86 20.45
C LYS A 20 3.67 9.47 20.43
N PRO A 21 3.56 8.66 21.50
CA PRO A 21 3.84 7.23 21.40
C PRO A 21 2.94 6.57 20.35
N PRO A 22 3.41 5.51 19.66
CA PRO A 22 2.55 4.73 18.79
C PRO A 22 1.39 4.14 19.61
N PRO A 23 0.22 3.87 19.00
CA PRO A 23 -0.86 3.23 19.74
C PRO A 23 -0.43 1.92 20.39
N SER A 24 -0.78 1.78 21.67
CA SER A 24 -0.53 0.55 22.41
C SER A 24 -1.29 -0.60 21.76
N HIS A 25 -0.59 -1.72 21.66
CA HIS A 25 -1.14 -2.94 21.10
C HIS A 25 -0.50 -4.16 21.76
N THR A 26 -1.22 -5.27 21.72
CA THR A 26 -0.76 -6.58 22.21
C THR A 26 -0.66 -7.54 21.05
N ILE A 27 0.35 -8.42 21.08
CA ILE A 27 0.54 -9.46 20.07
C ILE A 27 0.14 -10.80 20.67
N LYS A 28 -0.78 -11.49 20.00
CA LYS A 28 -1.16 -12.88 20.30
C LYS A 28 -0.73 -13.77 19.14
N LYS A 29 -0.18 -14.94 19.44
CA LYS A 29 0.26 -15.94 18.44
C LYS A 29 -0.82 -16.96 18.10
N GLU A 30 -2.01 -16.78 18.66
CA GLU A 30 -3.15 -17.66 18.51
C GLU A 30 -4.35 -16.84 18.06
N LEU A 31 -5.20 -17.48 17.25
CA LEU A 31 -6.41 -16.91 16.70
C LEU A 31 -7.63 -17.53 17.40
N THR A 32 -8.68 -16.73 17.56
CA THR A 32 -9.97 -17.27 18.02
C THR A 32 -10.68 -18.00 16.88
N GLN A 33 -11.69 -18.82 17.18
CA GLN A 33 -12.49 -19.44 16.13
C GLN A 33 -13.14 -18.40 15.21
N SER A 34 -13.59 -17.27 15.76
CA SER A 34 -14.15 -16.16 14.96
C SER A 34 -13.12 -15.49 14.04
N ASP A 35 -11.84 -15.52 14.40
CA ASP A 35 -10.76 -15.08 13.50
C ASP A 35 -10.54 -16.08 12.37
N GLU A 36 -10.54 -17.38 12.69
CA GLU A 36 -10.42 -18.44 11.69
C GLU A 36 -11.56 -18.41 10.67
N ASP A 37 -12.80 -18.31 11.14
CA ASP A 37 -13.99 -18.28 10.28
C ASP A 37 -13.93 -17.08 9.32
N TYR A 38 -13.46 -15.93 9.81
CA TYR A 38 -13.31 -14.73 9.00
C TYR A 38 -12.22 -14.88 7.93
N ILE A 39 -11.04 -15.36 8.29
CA ILE A 39 -9.95 -15.64 7.34
C ILE A 39 -10.44 -16.62 6.28
N GLN A 40 -11.19 -17.65 6.69
CA GLN A 40 -11.71 -18.65 5.78
C GLN A 40 -12.69 -18.01 4.78
N SER A 41 -13.62 -17.16 5.25
CA SER A 41 -14.56 -16.44 4.36
C SER A 41 -13.85 -15.60 3.30
N ILE A 42 -12.75 -14.93 3.68
CA ILE A 42 -11.93 -14.16 2.75
C ILE A 42 -11.32 -15.10 1.70
N VAL A 43 -10.76 -16.23 2.13
CA VAL A 43 -10.07 -17.18 1.24
C VAL A 43 -11.02 -17.87 0.25
N GLN A 44 -12.29 -18.07 0.62
CA GLN A 44 -13.30 -18.64 -0.29
C GLN A 44 -13.77 -17.66 -1.36
N GLU A 45 -13.67 -16.36 -1.11
CA GLU A 45 -14.07 -15.34 -2.06
C GLU A 45 -13.12 -15.33 -3.27
N LYS A 46 -13.62 -15.81 -4.42
CA LYS A 46 -12.94 -15.71 -5.71
C LYS A 46 -13.06 -14.26 -6.21
N GLY A 47 -12.11 -13.41 -5.79
CA GLY A 47 -11.99 -12.05 -6.31
C GLY A 47 -11.10 -12.00 -7.55
N PRO A 48 -11.34 -11.06 -8.50
CA PRO A 48 -10.46 -10.86 -9.66
C PRO A 48 -9.06 -10.35 -9.28
N PHE A 49 -8.84 -10.00 -8.01
CA PHE A 49 -7.64 -9.36 -7.49
C PHE A 49 -6.60 -10.33 -6.89
N ASP A 50 -6.93 -11.63 -6.77
CA ASP A 50 -6.02 -12.69 -6.30
C ASP A 50 -5.86 -13.79 -7.37
N THR A 51 -5.45 -13.38 -8.58
CA THR A 51 -5.23 -14.30 -9.72
C THR A 51 -4.23 -15.40 -9.41
N LEU A 52 -3.25 -15.10 -8.55
CA LEU A 52 -2.21 -16.04 -8.11
C LEU A 52 -2.65 -16.98 -6.98
N GLN A 53 -3.83 -16.80 -6.40
CA GLN A 53 -4.36 -17.61 -5.29
C GLN A 53 -3.42 -17.66 -4.07
N LEU A 54 -2.75 -16.54 -3.77
CA LEU A 54 -1.74 -16.49 -2.71
C LEU A 54 -2.34 -16.74 -1.33
N ARG A 55 -3.60 -16.34 -1.13
CA ARG A 55 -4.31 -16.61 0.14
C ARG A 55 -4.49 -18.10 0.37
N GLN A 56 -4.94 -18.83 -0.65
CA GLN A 56 -5.16 -20.27 -0.60
C GLN A 56 -3.83 -20.99 -0.37
N GLU A 57 -2.76 -20.55 -1.05
CA GLU A 57 -1.41 -21.06 -0.84
C GLU A 57 -0.95 -20.90 0.60
N MET A 58 -1.03 -19.69 1.16
CA MET A 58 -0.60 -19.44 2.54
C MET A 58 -1.40 -20.23 3.58
N ILE A 59 -2.71 -20.43 3.36
CA ILE A 59 -3.54 -21.25 4.25
C ILE A 59 -3.15 -22.72 4.18
N LYS A 60 -2.84 -23.23 2.98
CA LYS A 60 -2.32 -24.59 2.83
C LYS A 60 -0.96 -24.74 3.53
N ASP A 61 -0.07 -23.79 3.32
CA ASP A 61 1.28 -23.80 3.93
C ASP A 61 1.24 -23.57 5.45
N ARG A 62 0.22 -22.90 5.97
CA ARG A 62 -0.06 -22.81 7.42
C ARG A 62 -0.36 -24.17 8.02
N LYS A 63 -1.15 -25.02 7.35
CA LYS A 63 -1.40 -26.41 7.78
C LYS A 63 -0.12 -27.25 7.81
N LEU A 64 0.86 -26.88 6.97
CA LEU A 64 2.19 -27.47 6.94
C LEU A 64 3.18 -26.78 7.90
N SER A 65 2.71 -25.91 8.80
CA SER A 65 3.54 -25.18 9.77
C SER A 65 4.63 -24.28 9.17
N LYS A 66 4.54 -23.91 7.87
CA LYS A 66 5.48 -22.97 7.22
C LYS A 66 5.13 -21.51 7.47
N VAL A 67 3.84 -21.23 7.63
CA VAL A 67 3.28 -19.90 7.91
C VAL A 67 2.93 -19.81 9.39
N TYR A 68 3.32 -18.70 10.04
CA TYR A 68 2.88 -18.35 11.39
C TYR A 68 1.75 -17.33 11.33
N VAL A 69 1.02 -17.21 12.45
CA VAL A 69 -0.01 -16.19 12.61
C VAL A 69 0.30 -15.30 13.80
N GLU A 70 -0.02 -14.03 13.66
CA GLU A 70 -0.02 -13.07 14.75
C GLU A 70 -1.26 -12.19 14.67
N LYS A 71 -1.86 -11.92 15.82
CA LYS A 71 -2.92 -10.94 15.98
C LYS A 71 -2.39 -9.80 16.81
N SER A 72 -2.20 -8.64 16.17
CA SER A 72 -1.92 -7.38 16.83
C SER A 72 -3.24 -6.70 17.13
N PHE A 73 -3.51 -6.43 18.42
CA PHE A 73 -4.78 -5.85 18.87
C PHE A 73 -4.55 -4.55 19.62
N SER A 74 -5.26 -3.50 19.23
CA SER A 74 -5.33 -2.22 19.91
C SER A 74 -6.76 -1.89 20.30
N HIS A 75 -7.01 -1.68 21.59
CA HIS A 75 -8.37 -1.50 22.12
C HIS A 75 -9.18 -0.38 21.44
N GLN A 76 -8.52 0.72 21.06
CA GLN A 76 -9.17 1.87 20.44
C GLN A 76 -9.18 1.82 18.91
N HIS A 77 -8.31 1.02 18.30
CA HIS A 77 -8.06 1.09 16.85
C HIS A 77 -8.39 -0.21 16.10
N GLY A 78 -8.66 -1.31 16.80
CA GLY A 78 -9.10 -2.57 16.20
C GLY A 78 -7.97 -3.61 16.14
N GLU A 79 -7.89 -4.36 15.05
CA GLU A 79 -6.99 -5.50 14.94
C GLU A 79 -6.35 -5.70 13.55
N ILE A 80 -5.12 -6.21 13.58
CA ILE A 80 -4.38 -6.68 12.41
C ILE A 80 -4.09 -8.17 12.63
N ILE A 81 -4.61 -9.00 11.73
CA ILE A 81 -4.29 -10.42 11.66
C ILE A 81 -3.26 -10.60 10.55
N LEU A 82 -2.07 -11.04 10.94
CA LEU A 82 -0.96 -11.30 10.03
C LEU A 82 -0.74 -12.80 9.85
N LEU A 83 -0.66 -13.24 8.60
CA LEU A 83 -0.11 -14.51 8.20
C LEU A 83 1.20 -14.24 7.47
N SER A 84 2.31 -14.84 7.90
CA SER A 84 3.62 -14.68 7.25
C SER A 84 4.40 -15.97 7.28
N TYR A 85 5.26 -16.18 6.29
CA TYR A 85 6.21 -17.29 6.30
C TYR A 85 7.20 -17.11 7.44
N LYS A 86 7.57 -18.23 8.08
CA LYS A 86 8.58 -18.26 9.16
C LYS A 86 9.98 -17.93 8.66
N THR A 87 10.25 -18.23 7.38
CA THR A 87 11.56 -18.03 6.75
C THR A 87 11.39 -17.28 5.42
N PRO A 88 12.15 -16.19 5.20
CA PRO A 88 13.05 -15.53 6.15
C PRO A 88 12.26 -14.87 7.31
N ALA A 89 12.88 -14.82 8.49
CA ALA A 89 12.30 -14.13 9.63
C ALA A 89 12.04 -12.65 9.29
N TRP A 90 10.93 -12.12 9.81
CA TRP A 90 10.51 -10.76 9.51
C TRP A 90 9.79 -10.14 10.70
N THR A 91 10.10 -8.87 10.95
CA THR A 91 9.45 -8.08 11.99
C THR A 91 8.49 -7.11 11.31
N PRO A 92 7.17 -7.27 11.50
CA PRO A 92 6.19 -6.33 10.98
C PRO A 92 6.33 -4.96 11.65
N PRO A 93 6.28 -3.84 10.90
CA PRO A 93 6.37 -2.49 11.46
C PRO A 93 5.02 -2.06 12.09
N TYR A 94 4.50 -2.83 13.05
CA TYR A 94 3.19 -2.60 13.68
C TYR A 94 3.04 -1.17 14.22
N ASN A 95 4.11 -0.60 14.79
CA ASN A 95 4.10 0.79 15.26
C ASN A 95 3.75 1.76 14.13
N VAL A 96 4.32 1.58 12.94
CA VAL A 96 4.03 2.44 11.79
C VAL A 96 2.60 2.24 11.31
N TRP A 97 2.14 0.98 11.23
CA TRP A 97 0.77 0.67 10.80
C TRP A 97 -0.28 1.21 11.76
N TRP A 98 -0.08 1.10 13.06
CA TRP A 98 -1.00 1.67 14.05
C TRP A 98 -1.04 3.19 14.00
N ARG A 99 0.08 3.86 13.69
CA ARG A 99 0.08 5.31 13.44
C ARG A 99 -0.73 5.67 12.18
N ALA A 100 -0.56 4.91 11.09
CA ALA A 100 -1.35 5.08 9.87
C ALA A 100 -2.86 4.92 10.15
N ILE A 101 -3.23 3.87 10.89
CA ILE A 101 -4.62 3.63 11.30
C ILE A 101 -5.15 4.78 12.15
N ARG A 102 -4.38 5.28 13.14
CA ARG A 102 -4.80 6.42 13.96
C ARG A 102 -4.94 7.72 13.15
N LEU A 103 -4.11 7.90 12.12
CA LEU A 103 -4.17 9.07 11.24
C LEU A 103 -5.39 9.05 10.31
N LEU A 104 -5.74 7.87 9.76
CA LEU A 104 -6.68 7.78 8.64
C LEU A 104 -8.04 7.16 9.02
N ALA A 105 -8.06 6.18 9.92
CA ALA A 105 -9.26 5.46 10.27
C ALA A 105 -10.06 6.20 11.35
N LYS A 106 -11.33 6.48 11.05
CA LYS A 106 -12.28 7.09 12.01
C LYS A 106 -12.96 6.05 12.92
N LYS A 107 -12.86 4.77 12.58
CA LYS A 107 -13.47 3.64 13.29
C LYS A 107 -12.44 2.54 13.48
N PRO A 108 -12.61 1.65 14.48
CA PRO A 108 -11.77 0.47 14.60
C PRO A 108 -11.74 -0.34 13.31
N VAL A 109 -10.55 -0.78 12.93
CA VAL A 109 -10.30 -1.54 11.69
C VAL A 109 -10.21 -3.03 11.98
N ARG A 110 -10.50 -3.86 10.96
CA ARG A 110 -10.12 -5.28 10.94
C ARG A 110 -9.35 -5.51 9.65
N ILE A 111 -8.06 -5.82 9.77
CA ILE A 111 -7.15 -5.99 8.64
C ILE A 111 -6.63 -7.42 8.64
N VAL A 112 -6.65 -8.08 7.47
CA VAL A 112 -6.01 -9.39 7.27
C VAL A 112 -4.88 -9.25 6.26
N ILE A 113 -3.66 -9.58 6.69
CA ILE A 113 -2.46 -9.50 5.87
C ILE A 113 -1.95 -10.91 5.60
N PHE A 114 -2.05 -11.36 4.36
CA PHE A 114 -1.36 -12.52 3.84
C PHE A 114 0.00 -12.03 3.33
N ALA A 115 1.02 -11.90 4.19
CA ALA A 115 2.32 -11.37 3.82
C ALA A 115 3.13 -12.36 2.97
N HIS A 116 2.63 -12.70 1.78
CA HIS A 116 3.27 -13.60 0.84
C HIS A 116 4.57 -12.97 0.30
N PRO A 117 5.68 -13.73 0.21
CA PRO A 117 6.98 -13.20 -0.18
C PRO A 117 7.14 -12.96 -1.70
N SER A 118 6.14 -13.33 -2.52
CA SER A 118 6.19 -13.11 -3.97
C SER A 118 6.45 -11.65 -4.30
N LEU A 119 7.48 -11.43 -5.11
CA LEU A 119 7.87 -10.12 -5.61
C LEU A 119 7.02 -9.68 -6.79
N ARG A 120 7.04 -8.38 -7.05
CA ARG A 120 6.39 -7.73 -8.18
C ARG A 120 7.43 -7.36 -9.20
N LEU A 121 7.42 -8.09 -10.32
CA LEU A 121 8.37 -7.93 -11.41
C LEU A 121 7.64 -7.41 -12.63
N PHE A 122 8.37 -6.64 -13.45
CA PHE A 122 7.88 -6.33 -14.79
C PHE A 122 7.68 -7.66 -15.57
N PRO A 123 6.59 -7.78 -16.34
CA PRO A 123 6.47 -8.91 -17.25
C PRO A 123 7.52 -8.83 -18.36
N PRO A 124 7.67 -9.89 -19.18
CA PRO A 124 8.49 -9.81 -20.38
C PRO A 124 8.09 -8.64 -21.29
N HIS A 125 9.04 -8.11 -22.07
CA HIS A 125 8.79 -6.99 -22.98
C HIS A 125 7.58 -7.24 -23.89
N LYS A 126 6.71 -6.23 -24.06
CA LYS A 126 5.43 -6.27 -24.80
C LYS A 126 4.32 -7.15 -24.20
N HIS A 127 4.54 -7.80 -23.06
CA HIS A 127 3.46 -8.46 -22.34
C HIS A 127 2.66 -7.45 -21.51
N ASN A 128 1.37 -7.70 -21.36
CA ASN A 128 0.48 -6.87 -20.57
C ASN A 128 0.85 -6.90 -19.09
N VAL A 129 0.61 -5.76 -18.43
CA VAL A 129 0.77 -5.62 -16.98
C VAL A 129 -0.57 -5.84 -16.32
N GLU A 130 -0.70 -7.01 -15.70
CA GLU A 130 -1.90 -7.52 -15.03
C GLU A 130 -1.80 -7.46 -13.47
N PRO A 131 -2.85 -7.81 -12.70
CA PRO A 131 -2.84 -7.78 -11.24
C PRO A 131 -1.69 -8.56 -10.57
N GLU A 132 -1.19 -9.62 -11.21
CA GLU A 132 -0.03 -10.37 -10.73
C GLU A 132 1.30 -9.60 -10.76
N HIS A 133 1.36 -8.44 -11.42
CA HIS A 133 2.57 -7.62 -11.55
C HIS A 133 2.55 -6.38 -10.65
N ILE A 134 1.39 -5.95 -10.17
CA ILE A 134 1.24 -4.78 -9.28
C ILE A 134 0.81 -5.23 -7.89
N ASN A 135 1.39 -4.63 -6.84
CA ASN A 135 0.95 -4.94 -5.50
C ASN A 135 -0.31 -4.19 -5.12
N GLY A 136 -1.23 -4.86 -4.45
CA GLY A 136 -2.52 -4.32 -4.07
C GLY A 136 -3.12 -5.11 -2.92
N GLY A 137 -4.24 -4.59 -2.42
CA GLY A 137 -5.10 -5.25 -1.47
C GLY A 137 -6.53 -5.23 -1.97
N TYR A 138 -7.44 -5.30 -1.02
CA TYR A 138 -8.85 -5.11 -1.23
C TYR A 138 -9.44 -4.45 0.01
N ALA A 139 -10.31 -3.48 -0.19
CA ALA A 139 -11.22 -2.98 0.81
C ALA A 139 -12.55 -2.62 0.16
N GLN A 140 -13.64 -2.93 0.86
CA GLN A 140 -14.92 -2.34 0.56
C GLN A 140 -14.90 -0.88 0.99
N ARG A 141 -15.35 -0.02 0.07
CA ARG A 141 -15.51 1.41 0.32
C ARG A 141 -16.34 1.63 1.59
N CYS A 142 -15.86 2.51 2.46
CA CYS A 142 -16.51 2.85 3.72
C CYS A 142 -16.63 1.72 4.77
N ASP A 143 -16.01 0.56 4.57
CA ASP A 143 -16.01 -0.53 5.55
C ASP A 143 -14.60 -0.80 6.09
N THR A 144 -14.34 -0.31 7.30
CA THR A 144 -13.06 -0.48 8.01
C THR A 144 -12.75 -1.92 8.40
N LYS A 145 -13.68 -2.86 8.23
CA LYS A 145 -13.49 -4.27 8.57
C LYS A 145 -13.12 -5.16 7.38
N SER A 146 -13.11 -4.60 6.17
CA SER A 146 -12.98 -5.34 4.91
C SER A 146 -11.55 -5.40 4.33
N ILE A 147 -10.56 -4.85 5.03
CA ILE A 147 -9.21 -4.65 4.48
C ILE A 147 -8.45 -5.97 4.42
N VAL A 148 -8.00 -6.35 3.23
CA VAL A 148 -7.17 -7.53 2.95
C VAL A 148 -5.94 -7.14 2.15
N ILE A 149 -4.76 -7.61 2.55
CA ILE A 149 -3.49 -7.35 1.85
C ILE A 149 -2.82 -8.69 1.51
N TYR A 150 -2.31 -8.83 0.29
CA TYR A 150 -1.93 -10.15 -0.26
C TYR A 150 -0.42 -10.46 -0.31
N ARG A 151 0.46 -9.47 -0.10
CA ARG A 151 1.92 -9.65 -0.21
C ARG A 151 2.67 -8.83 0.81
N LYS A 152 3.90 -9.25 1.08
CA LYS A 152 4.85 -8.65 2.03
C LYS A 152 5.52 -7.37 1.52
N GLU A 153 5.86 -7.35 0.24
CA GLU A 153 6.39 -6.17 -0.43
C GLU A 153 5.38 -5.02 -0.29
N GLU A 154 5.82 -3.78 -0.06
CA GLU A 154 4.98 -2.58 -0.02
C GLU A 154 3.74 -2.58 0.89
N ILE A 155 3.68 -3.43 1.92
CA ILE A 155 2.49 -3.53 2.78
C ILE A 155 2.07 -2.16 3.31
N THR A 156 3.00 -1.30 3.70
CA THR A 156 2.63 -0.01 4.30
C THR A 156 1.93 0.89 3.28
N ARG A 157 2.40 0.92 2.03
CA ARG A 157 1.72 1.65 0.95
C ARG A 157 0.33 1.09 0.71
N VAL A 158 0.23 -0.23 0.55
CA VAL A 158 -1.06 -0.90 0.31
C VAL A 158 -2.02 -0.66 1.47
N LEU A 159 -1.54 -0.73 2.71
CA LEU A 159 -2.36 -0.42 3.89
C LEU A 159 -2.90 1.02 3.84
N LEU A 160 -2.07 2.00 3.50
CA LEU A 160 -2.52 3.39 3.37
C LEU A 160 -3.57 3.53 2.25
N HIS A 161 -3.36 2.88 1.11
CA HIS A 161 -4.30 2.82 -0.01
C HIS A 161 -5.66 2.25 0.43
N GLU A 162 -5.68 1.06 1.04
CA GLU A 162 -6.93 0.43 1.50
C GLU A 162 -7.59 1.19 2.66
N LEU A 163 -6.82 1.89 3.50
CA LEU A 163 -7.36 2.77 4.53
C LEU A 163 -8.13 3.95 3.94
N PHE A 164 -7.69 4.52 2.80
CA PHE A 164 -8.43 5.59 2.14
C PHE A 164 -9.81 5.10 1.66
N HIS A 165 -9.85 3.95 0.98
CA HIS A 165 -11.10 3.33 0.52
C HIS A 165 -12.06 3.05 1.69
N SER A 166 -11.57 2.33 2.69
CA SER A 166 -12.38 1.93 3.85
C SER A 166 -12.79 3.09 4.76
N SER A 167 -12.08 4.23 4.72
CA SER A 167 -12.38 5.42 5.51
C SER A 167 -13.29 6.44 4.81
N CYS A 168 -13.98 6.04 3.74
CA CYS A 168 -14.86 6.90 2.95
C CYS A 168 -14.17 8.11 2.32
N SER A 169 -12.90 7.98 1.93
CA SER A 169 -12.17 9.10 1.30
C SER A 169 -12.40 9.18 -0.21
N ASP A 170 -12.91 8.09 -0.82
CA ASP A 170 -13.20 8.05 -2.24
C ASP A 170 -14.29 9.07 -2.62
N PRO A 171 -14.16 9.79 -3.73
CA PRO A 171 -15.23 10.59 -4.30
C PRO A 171 -16.31 9.70 -4.95
N TYR A 172 -17.60 10.01 -4.75
CA TYR A 172 -18.72 9.20 -5.28
C TYR A 172 -18.96 9.37 -6.79
N HIS A 173 -18.42 10.43 -7.39
CA HIS A 173 -18.74 10.83 -8.76
C HIS A 173 -17.62 10.53 -9.78
N LYS A 174 -16.51 9.93 -9.35
CA LYS A 174 -15.38 9.62 -10.24
C LYS A 174 -15.41 8.17 -10.72
N PRO A 175 -14.92 7.87 -11.93
CA PRO A 175 -14.68 6.50 -12.37
C PRO A 175 -13.67 5.78 -11.47
N THR A 176 -13.81 4.45 -11.32
CA THR A 176 -12.92 3.63 -10.48
C THR A 176 -11.44 3.85 -10.80
N THR A 177 -11.04 3.91 -12.07
CA THR A 177 -9.64 4.15 -12.45
C THR A 177 -9.09 5.47 -11.91
N GLU A 178 -9.90 6.54 -11.93
CA GLU A 178 -9.47 7.83 -11.38
C GLU A 178 -9.43 7.81 -9.86
N ILE A 179 -10.38 7.13 -9.21
CA ILE A 179 -10.37 6.94 -7.76
C ILE A 179 -9.08 6.21 -7.34
N GLU A 180 -8.76 5.10 -8.01
CA GLU A 180 -7.53 4.33 -7.74
C GLU A 180 -6.27 5.17 -7.95
N ALA A 181 -6.21 5.99 -9.00
CA ALA A 181 -5.08 6.87 -9.25
C ALA A 181 -4.94 7.96 -8.17
N ASP A 182 -6.06 8.56 -7.76
CA ASP A 182 -6.09 9.53 -6.65
C ASP A 182 -5.63 8.87 -5.35
N THR A 183 -6.20 7.71 -5.01
CA THR A 183 -5.90 6.97 -3.78
C THR A 183 -4.44 6.53 -3.73
N GLU A 184 -3.89 6.05 -4.85
CA GLU A 184 -2.48 5.69 -4.96
C GLU A 184 -1.57 6.90 -4.73
N ALA A 185 -1.87 8.02 -5.37
CA ALA A 185 -1.10 9.26 -5.22
C ALA A 185 -1.11 9.77 -3.77
N TRP A 186 -2.27 9.74 -3.10
CA TRP A 186 -2.40 10.14 -1.71
C TRP A 186 -1.72 9.18 -0.75
N ALA A 187 -1.82 7.86 -0.97
CA ALA A 187 -1.15 6.85 -0.18
C ALA A 187 0.37 7.08 -0.15
N GLU A 188 0.97 7.39 -1.30
CA GLU A 188 2.41 7.66 -1.39
C GLU A 188 2.82 9.01 -0.77
N ILE A 189 2.00 10.06 -0.90
CA ILE A 189 2.24 11.35 -0.22
C ILE A 189 2.30 11.15 1.30
N ILE A 190 1.31 10.44 1.86
CA ILE A 190 1.26 10.14 3.30
C ILE A 190 2.40 9.23 3.70
N LEU A 191 2.72 8.19 2.92
CA LEU A 191 3.85 7.31 3.19
C LEU A 191 5.16 8.09 3.28
N CYS A 192 5.43 8.97 2.30
CA CYS A 192 6.62 9.79 2.30
C CYS A 192 6.66 10.74 3.51
N ALA A 193 5.51 11.32 3.89
CA ALA A 193 5.40 12.15 5.10
C ALA A 193 5.71 11.34 6.37
N MET A 194 5.21 10.11 6.48
CA MET A 194 5.47 9.21 7.60
C MET A 194 6.94 8.78 7.67
N VAL A 195 7.57 8.42 6.54
CA VAL A 195 9.00 8.09 6.51
C VAL A 195 9.86 9.30 6.87
N ALA A 196 9.46 10.50 6.45
CA ALA A 196 10.09 11.75 6.86
C ALA A 196 9.75 12.18 8.30
N LYS A 197 8.82 11.49 8.98
CA LYS A 197 8.28 11.86 10.30
C LYS A 197 7.76 13.31 10.35
N GLY A 198 7.20 13.79 9.24
CA GLY A 198 6.74 15.17 9.09
C GLY A 198 7.86 16.23 8.98
N ILE A 199 9.12 15.82 8.83
CA ILE A 199 10.26 16.73 8.65
C ILE A 199 10.32 17.16 7.18
N GLN A 200 9.98 18.42 6.91
CA GLN A 200 9.83 18.98 5.56
C GLN A 200 11.07 18.81 4.68
N SER A 201 12.28 19.02 5.21
CA SER A 201 13.52 18.87 4.44
C SER A 201 13.74 17.42 3.99
N GLN A 202 13.46 16.44 4.86
CA GLN A 202 13.56 15.01 4.53
C GLN A 202 12.45 14.60 3.56
N TRP A 203 11.22 15.06 3.81
CA TRP A 203 10.08 14.77 2.94
C TRP A 203 10.32 15.21 1.51
N LYS A 204 10.87 16.42 1.31
CA LYS A 204 11.18 16.94 -0.02
C LYS A 204 12.18 16.05 -0.78
N ILE A 205 13.21 15.55 -0.10
CA ILE A 205 14.18 14.61 -0.69
C ILE A 205 13.48 13.31 -1.06
N ILE A 206 12.70 12.76 -0.13
CA ILE A 206 11.98 11.50 -0.31
C ILE A 206 10.97 11.59 -1.48
N MET A 207 10.13 12.62 -1.52
CA MET A 207 9.14 12.82 -2.58
C MET A 207 9.81 13.03 -3.94
N ASN A 208 10.89 13.79 -4.02
CA ASN A 208 11.61 13.95 -5.28
C ASN A 208 12.14 12.60 -5.81
N ASN A 209 12.67 11.76 -4.92
CA ASN A 209 13.11 10.42 -5.29
C ASN A 209 11.93 9.55 -5.72
N GLN A 210 10.79 9.64 -5.02
CA GLN A 210 9.56 8.93 -5.35
C GLN A 210 9.02 9.33 -6.74
N ILE A 211 8.97 10.64 -7.03
CA ILE A 211 8.55 11.16 -8.34
C ILE A 211 9.48 10.68 -9.45
N ASN A 212 10.80 10.75 -9.26
CA ASN A 212 11.77 10.26 -10.25
C ASN A 212 11.62 8.75 -10.49
N TYR A 213 11.42 7.98 -9.43
CA TYR A 213 11.19 6.54 -9.51
C TYR A 213 9.91 6.22 -10.29
N ALA A 214 8.81 6.91 -9.96
CA ALA A 214 7.53 6.77 -10.65
C ALA A 214 7.60 7.18 -12.13
N LEU A 215 8.37 8.23 -12.46
CA LEU A 215 8.60 8.66 -13.84
C LEU A 215 9.32 7.60 -14.67
N ILE A 216 10.36 6.98 -14.11
CA ILE A 216 11.09 5.88 -14.76
C ILE A 216 10.13 4.71 -15.01
N GLN A 217 9.30 4.35 -14.03
CA GLN A 217 8.31 3.30 -14.18
C GLN A 217 7.27 3.61 -15.26
N ALA A 218 6.72 4.83 -15.26
CA ALA A 218 5.75 5.26 -16.25
C ALA A 218 6.35 5.22 -17.67
N SER A 219 7.62 5.60 -17.85
CA SER A 219 8.31 5.47 -19.15
C SER A 219 8.41 4.02 -19.57
N ILE A 220 8.91 3.13 -18.70
CA ILE A 220 9.03 1.70 -19.02
C ILE A 220 7.66 1.12 -19.41
N LEU A 221 6.59 1.47 -18.69
CA LEU A 221 5.24 0.98 -18.97
C LEU A 221 4.69 1.50 -20.30
N ARG A 222 4.94 2.77 -20.65
CA ARG A 222 4.55 3.32 -21.96
C ARG A 222 5.32 2.67 -23.10
N ASP A 223 6.64 2.63 -22.97
CA ASP A 223 7.56 2.28 -24.06
C ASP A 223 7.61 0.76 -24.31
N ASN A 224 7.51 -0.04 -23.23
CA ASN A 224 7.70 -1.49 -23.30
C ASN A 224 6.43 -2.30 -23.12
N HIS A 225 5.36 -1.73 -22.54
CA HIS A 225 4.14 -2.45 -22.19
C HIS A 225 2.86 -1.78 -22.70
N ASN A 226 2.99 -0.74 -23.52
CA ASN A 226 1.88 -0.05 -24.18
C ASN A 226 0.79 0.47 -23.22
N VAL A 227 1.16 0.84 -21.99
CA VAL A 227 0.23 1.45 -21.02
C VAL A 227 0.12 2.93 -21.35
N GLN A 228 -1.02 3.38 -21.86
CA GLN A 228 -1.20 4.74 -22.40
C GLN A 228 -2.41 5.48 -21.83
N THR A 229 -3.49 4.76 -21.51
CA THR A 229 -4.80 5.33 -21.22
C THR A 229 -5.38 4.80 -19.90
N PRO A 230 -6.38 5.48 -19.32
CA PRO A 230 -7.11 4.98 -18.14
C PRO A 230 -7.77 3.59 -18.29
N ASN A 231 -7.89 3.07 -19.51
CA ASN A 231 -8.41 1.72 -19.75
C ASN A 231 -7.34 0.63 -19.54
N ASP A 232 -6.06 1.00 -19.53
CA ASP A 232 -4.97 0.07 -19.27
C ASP A 232 -4.84 -0.17 -17.76
N TYR A 233 -4.84 -1.43 -17.32
CA TYR A 233 -4.87 -1.80 -15.91
C TYR A 233 -3.80 -1.07 -15.06
N ALA A 234 -2.57 -1.03 -15.56
CA ALA A 234 -1.44 -0.42 -14.86
C ALA A 234 -1.43 1.12 -14.87
N TRP A 235 -2.27 1.76 -15.70
CA TRP A 235 -2.26 3.21 -15.85
C TRP A 235 -2.53 3.89 -14.52
N ARG A 236 -3.55 3.44 -13.76
CA ARG A 236 -3.96 4.06 -12.49
C ARG A 236 -2.84 4.08 -11.45
N TYR A 237 -2.00 3.05 -11.45
CA TYR A 237 -0.93 2.87 -10.48
C TYR A 237 0.38 3.55 -10.85
N ALA A 238 0.59 3.89 -12.13
CA ALA A 238 1.85 4.44 -12.59
C ALA A 238 1.71 5.83 -13.21
N ILE A 239 0.93 5.95 -14.28
CA ILE A 239 0.76 7.20 -15.03
C ILE A 239 -0.25 8.10 -14.34
N GLY A 240 -1.43 7.55 -13.99
CA GLY A 240 -2.50 8.29 -13.34
C GLY A 240 -2.04 8.95 -12.04
N ARG A 241 -1.26 8.26 -11.19
CA ARG A 241 -0.70 8.87 -9.97
C ARG A 241 0.22 10.08 -10.25
N LEU A 242 1.00 10.07 -11.33
CA LEU A 242 1.86 11.21 -11.70
C LEU A 242 1.02 12.39 -12.16
N GLU A 243 -0.06 12.14 -12.91
CA GLU A 243 -1.02 13.16 -13.32
C GLU A 243 -1.75 13.76 -12.11
N VAL A 244 -2.10 12.93 -11.12
CA VAL A 244 -2.67 13.41 -9.85
C VAL A 244 -1.67 14.30 -9.12
N TRP A 245 -0.41 13.89 -8.98
CA TRP A 245 0.61 14.75 -8.35
C TRP A 245 0.79 16.07 -9.11
N ALA A 246 0.82 16.06 -10.45
CA ALA A 246 0.87 17.28 -11.24
C ALA A 246 -0.34 18.19 -10.94
N ARG A 247 -1.55 17.63 -10.89
CA ARG A 247 -2.79 18.35 -10.54
C ARG A 247 -2.76 18.91 -9.12
N LEU A 248 -2.14 18.18 -8.19
CA LEU A 248 -1.93 18.65 -6.81
C LEU A 248 -0.84 19.73 -6.70
N GLY A 249 -0.16 20.08 -7.80
CA GLY A 249 0.82 21.16 -7.87
C GLY A 249 2.27 20.71 -7.71
N PHE A 250 2.57 19.41 -7.73
CA PHE A 250 3.94 18.94 -7.76
C PHE A 250 4.59 19.22 -9.11
N SER A 251 5.85 19.66 -9.10
CA SER A 251 6.65 19.74 -10.32
C SER A 251 7.08 18.33 -10.73
N ILE A 252 6.58 17.87 -11.86
CA ILE A 252 7.00 16.60 -12.47
C ILE A 252 8.16 16.90 -13.43
N PRO A 253 9.40 16.49 -13.13
CA PRO A 253 10.53 16.76 -14.00
C PRO A 253 10.47 15.94 -15.29
N SER A 254 11.31 16.31 -16.26
CA SER A 254 11.56 15.46 -17.43
C SER A 254 12.19 14.13 -17.01
N LEU A 255 11.96 13.10 -17.81
CA LEU A 255 12.58 11.79 -17.63
C LEU A 255 14.11 11.92 -17.56
N PRO A 256 14.78 11.30 -16.57
CA PRO A 256 16.24 11.30 -16.51
C PRO A 256 16.84 10.70 -17.78
N THR A 257 17.88 11.30 -18.33
CA THR A 257 18.51 10.84 -19.58
C THR A 257 19.20 9.48 -19.45
N ASN A 258 19.64 9.11 -18.25
CA ASN A 258 20.32 7.85 -17.96
C ASN A 258 19.71 7.21 -16.70
N TYR A 259 18.70 6.35 -16.88
CA TYR A 259 18.20 5.51 -15.79
C TYR A 259 18.43 4.03 -16.10
N LYS A 260 18.62 3.24 -15.03
CA LYS A 260 18.72 1.79 -15.16
C LYS A 260 17.32 1.20 -15.35
N PRO A 261 17.14 0.19 -16.23
CA PRO A 261 15.90 -0.55 -16.30
C PRO A 261 15.54 -1.12 -14.92
N LEU A 262 14.29 -0.92 -14.51
CA LEU A 262 13.79 -1.49 -13.27
C LEU A 262 13.34 -2.93 -13.54
N GLN A 263 13.77 -3.86 -12.70
CA GLN A 263 13.27 -5.24 -12.73
C GLN A 263 12.00 -5.39 -11.88
N SER A 264 11.87 -4.58 -10.84
CA SER A 264 10.73 -4.60 -9.92
C SER A 264 9.69 -3.55 -10.31
N LEU A 265 8.42 -3.94 -10.25
CA LEU A 265 7.25 -3.09 -10.42
C LEU A 265 6.64 -2.68 -9.05
N ARG A 266 7.44 -2.72 -7.97
CA ARG A 266 7.08 -2.08 -6.71
C ARG A 266 6.77 -0.60 -6.96
N LEU A 267 5.72 -0.03 -6.42
CA LEU A 267 5.36 1.37 -6.67
C LEU A 267 6.16 2.37 -5.82
N THR A 268 6.62 1.96 -4.63
CA THR A 268 7.43 2.81 -3.74
C THR A 268 8.93 2.70 -3.97
N TYR A 269 9.65 3.83 -3.87
CA TYR A 269 11.10 3.89 -3.75
C TYR A 269 11.59 3.60 -2.31
N ILE A 270 10.73 3.84 -1.32
CA ILE A 270 11.03 3.74 0.12
C ILE A 270 10.00 2.91 0.88
N GLU A 271 10.46 2.22 1.92
CA GLU A 271 9.62 1.60 2.94
C GLU A 271 10.01 2.12 4.33
N PRO A 272 9.04 2.26 5.25
CA PRO A 272 9.35 2.59 6.64
C PRO A 272 10.13 1.43 7.26
N LYS A 273 11.23 1.76 7.95
CA LYS A 273 11.96 0.79 8.76
C LYS A 273 11.23 0.56 10.07
N SER A 274 11.23 -0.69 10.53
CA SER A 274 10.72 -1.12 11.85
C SER A 274 11.42 -0.39 12.99
#